data_AF-W4F7J7-F1
#
_entry.id   AF-W4F7J7-F1
#
_cell.length_a   1.000
_cell.length_b   1.000
_cell.length_c   1.000
_cell.angle_alpha   90.00
_cell.angle_beta   90.00
_cell.angle_gamma   90.00
#
_symmetry.space_group_name_H-M   'P 1'
#
loop_
_entity.id
_entity.type
_entity.pdbx_description
1 polymer ?
#
loop_
_entity_poly.entity_id
_entity_poly.type
_entity_poly.pdbx_seq_one_letter_code
_entity_poly.pdbx_strand_id
1 'polypeptide(L)'
;MHWVTILLMGVAANLDNLGIGLAYGVKQTKIPMISNITIAFVAMVITYIAVIAGSEVTRYISPHSASLIGSFLLCGIGLWTLLSTKFKNQESLKNPETMDRDMNRIISVRESVPLGLALSANCLAGGIGIGANGISAIWTVISIGLFSLITIGVGNHFGSLLTNSFISKYSTVLSGLLLICIGIFEMFI
;
A
#
# COMPACT_ATOMS: atom_id res chain seq x y z
N MET A 1 25.58 -3.35 7.93
CA MET A 1 24.16 -3.25 8.29
C MET A 1 23.54 -2.10 7.51
N HIS A 2 22.72 -2.40 6.52
CA HIS A 2 22.14 -1.39 5.62
C HIS A 2 20.89 -0.72 6.25
N TRP A 3 21.04 -0.12 7.44
CA TRP A 3 19.92 0.50 8.19
C TRP A 3 19.17 1.55 7.38
N VAL A 4 19.90 2.34 6.58
CA VAL A 4 19.32 3.36 5.69
C VAL A 4 18.43 2.71 4.63
N THR A 5 18.85 1.60 4.01
CA THR A 5 18.02 0.91 3.01
C THR A 5 16.78 0.28 3.63
N ILE A 6 16.89 -0.24 4.86
CA ILE A 6 15.75 -0.80 5.60
C ILE A 6 14.69 0.27 5.83
N LEU A 7 15.09 1.45 6.31
CA LEU A 7 14.18 2.57 6.54
C LEU A 7 13.58 3.09 5.23
N LEU A 8 14.37 3.23 4.17
CA LEU A 8 13.89 3.66 2.86
C LEU A 8 12.87 2.68 2.27
N MET A 9 13.10 1.37 2.40
CA MET A 9 12.13 0.34 1.98
C MET A 9 10.85 0.41 2.80
N GLY A 10 10.96 0.63 4.11
CA GLY A 10 9.81 0.87 4.96
C GLY A 10 8.97 2.06 4.49
N VAL A 11 9.59 3.19 4.14
CA VAL A 11 8.88 4.36 3.60
C VAL A 11 8.26 4.04 2.23
N ALA A 12 9.05 3.49 1.32
CA ALA A 12 8.64 3.24 -0.07
C ALA A 12 7.45 2.27 -0.14
N ALA A 13 7.50 1.16 0.61
CA ALA A 13 6.44 0.15 0.63
C ALA A 13 5.13 0.62 1.27
N ASN A 14 5.10 1.79 1.91
CA ASN A 14 3.93 2.31 2.62
C ASN A 14 3.45 3.67 2.07
N LEU A 15 3.90 4.07 0.89
CA LEU A 15 3.48 5.34 0.29
C LEU A 15 2.02 5.29 -0.20
N ASP A 16 1.53 4.12 -0.59
CA ASP A 16 0.13 3.85 -0.90
C ASP A 16 -0.77 3.85 0.36
N ASN A 17 -0.26 3.35 1.49
CA ASN A 17 -0.88 3.43 2.81
C ASN A 17 -1.19 4.88 3.22
N LEU A 18 -0.31 5.83 2.87
CA LEU A 18 -0.56 7.26 3.05
C LEU A 18 -1.76 7.73 2.22
N GLY A 19 -1.84 7.32 0.95
CA GLY A 19 -2.92 7.66 0.04
C GLY A 19 -4.29 7.19 0.54
N ILE A 20 -4.38 5.96 1.03
CA ILE A 20 -5.61 5.42 1.62
C ILE A 20 -5.95 6.08 2.95
N GLY A 21 -4.94 6.36 3.79
CA GLY A 21 -5.12 7.17 5.01
C GLY A 21 -5.76 8.51 4.66
N LEU A 22 -5.20 9.24 3.70
CA LEU A 22 -5.73 10.52 3.22
C LEU A 22 -7.16 10.40 2.68
N ALA A 23 -7.44 9.40 1.85
CA ALA A 23 -8.77 9.18 1.27
C ALA A 23 -9.83 8.96 2.35
N TYR A 24 -9.55 8.13 3.35
CA TYR A 24 -10.45 7.92 4.48
C TYR A 24 -10.59 9.15 5.37
N GLY A 25 -9.48 9.88 5.59
CA GLY A 25 -9.50 11.12 6.35
C GLY A 25 -10.41 12.17 5.71
N VAL A 26 -10.28 12.39 4.39
CA VAL A 26 -11.11 13.35 3.63
C VAL A 26 -12.59 13.00 3.69
N LYS A 27 -12.92 11.70 3.74
CA LYS A 27 -14.31 11.21 3.90
C LYS A 27 -14.79 11.21 5.36
N GLN A 28 -14.00 11.75 6.29
CA GLN A 28 -14.32 11.75 7.72
C GLN A 28 -14.55 10.35 8.28
N THR A 29 -13.88 9.34 7.69
CA THR A 29 -13.88 7.96 8.15
C THR A 29 -12.65 7.73 9.02
N LYS A 30 -12.85 7.35 10.28
CA LYS A 30 -11.77 7.16 11.24
C LYS A 30 -11.20 5.74 11.10
N ILE A 31 -9.87 5.66 11.09
CA ILE A 31 -9.16 4.39 11.25
C ILE A 31 -8.63 4.36 12.69
N PRO A 32 -9.31 3.69 13.62
CA PRO A 32 -8.86 3.62 15.01
C PRO A 32 -7.53 2.86 15.09
N MET A 33 -6.74 3.14 16.14
CA MET A 33 -5.39 2.60 16.30
C MET A 33 -5.36 1.06 16.24
N ILE A 34 -6.37 0.39 16.79
CA ILE A 34 -6.47 -1.09 16.81
C ILE A 34 -6.62 -1.64 15.38
N SER A 35 -7.42 -0.98 14.53
CA SER A 35 -7.58 -1.36 13.13
C SER A 35 -6.31 -1.05 12.33
N ASN A 36 -5.63 0.07 12.61
CA ASN A 36 -4.35 0.39 11.99
C ASN A 36 -3.26 -0.65 12.34
N ILE A 37 -3.20 -1.10 13.60
CA ILE A 37 -2.33 -2.20 14.04
C ILE A 37 -2.65 -3.49 13.29
N THR A 38 -3.93 -3.76 13.04
CA THR A 38 -4.33 -4.95 12.27
C THR A 38 -3.84 -4.87 10.83
N ILE A 39 -3.97 -3.70 10.18
CA ILE A 39 -3.46 -3.47 8.82
C ILE A 39 -1.94 -3.68 8.77
N ALA A 40 -1.21 -3.05 9.69
CA ALA A 40 0.23 -3.19 9.77
C ALA A 40 0.66 -4.64 10.02
N PHE A 41 -0.06 -5.37 10.88
CA PHE A 41 0.21 -6.78 11.14
C PHE A 41 -0.01 -7.66 9.91
N VAL A 42 -1.12 -7.47 9.19
CA VAL A 42 -1.38 -8.17 7.93
C VAL A 42 -0.26 -7.88 6.92
N ALA A 43 0.15 -6.61 6.78
CA ALA A 43 1.25 -6.23 5.89
C ALA A 43 2.58 -6.89 6.29
N MET A 44 2.89 -6.98 7.59
CA MET A 44 4.10 -7.68 8.05
C MET A 44 4.08 -9.16 7.70
N VAL A 45 2.95 -9.85 7.91
CA VAL A 45 2.81 -11.28 7.59
C VAL A 45 2.97 -11.52 6.09
N ILE A 46 2.27 -10.74 5.26
CA ILE A 46 2.35 -10.86 3.80
C ILE A 46 3.76 -10.59 3.30
N THR A 47 4.40 -9.51 3.78
CA THR A 47 5.78 -9.17 3.42
C THR A 47 6.75 -10.27 3.83
N TYR A 48 6.61 -10.82 5.04
CA TYR A 48 7.50 -11.88 5.52
C TYR A 48 7.42 -13.14 4.64
N ILE A 49 6.19 -13.55 4.27
CA ILE A 49 5.97 -14.64 3.32
C ILE A 49 6.61 -14.31 1.96
N ALA A 50 6.45 -13.08 1.47
CA ALA A 50 7.03 -12.63 0.20
C ALA A 50 8.56 -12.65 0.21
N VAL A 51 9.19 -12.26 1.32
CA VAL A 51 10.65 -12.29 1.48
C VAL A 51 11.18 -13.73 1.46
N ILE A 52 10.52 -14.65 2.16
CA ILE A 52 10.87 -16.09 2.12
C ILE A 52 10.73 -16.60 0.68
N ALA A 53 9.60 -16.33 0.03
CA ALA A 53 9.37 -16.73 -1.35
C ALA A 53 10.45 -16.14 -2.28
N GLY A 54 10.81 -14.86 -2.11
CA GLY A 54 11.84 -14.19 -2.91
C GLY A 54 13.22 -14.83 -2.80
N SER A 55 13.60 -15.26 -1.59
CA SER A 55 14.87 -15.96 -1.38
C SER A 55 14.96 -17.32 -2.08
N GLU A 56 13.82 -17.98 -2.30
CA GLU A 56 13.75 -19.24 -3.07
C GLU A 56 13.60 -18.97 -4.58
N VAL A 57 12.91 -17.89 -4.96
CA VAL A 57 12.68 -17.51 -6.37
C VAL A 57 13.97 -17.13 -7.10
N THR A 58 14.99 -16.58 -6.41
CA THR A 58 16.29 -16.27 -7.02
C THR A 58 17.05 -17.48 -7.53
N ARG A 59 16.66 -18.70 -7.15
CA ARG A 59 17.19 -19.94 -7.75
C ARG A 59 16.69 -20.17 -9.17
N TYR A 60 15.57 -19.56 -9.56
CA TYR A 60 14.89 -19.83 -10.84
C TYR A 60 14.73 -18.58 -11.72
N ILE A 61 14.69 -17.38 -11.15
CA ILE A 61 14.43 -16.13 -11.87
C ILE A 61 15.48 -15.08 -11.51
N SER A 62 16.03 -14.42 -12.53
CA SER A 62 16.95 -13.28 -12.34
C SER A 62 16.24 -12.14 -11.60
N PRO A 63 16.89 -11.49 -10.61
CA PRO A 63 16.31 -10.38 -9.86
C PRO A 63 15.70 -9.27 -10.73
N HIS A 64 16.30 -9.03 -11.90
CA HIS A 64 15.83 -8.02 -12.85
C HIS A 64 14.45 -8.36 -13.45
N SER A 65 14.20 -9.63 -13.76
CA SER A 65 12.91 -10.07 -14.31
C SER A 65 11.79 -10.01 -13.27
N ALA A 66 12.10 -10.26 -12.00
CA ALA A 66 11.14 -10.13 -10.91
C ALA A 66 10.70 -8.67 -10.69
N SER A 67 11.65 -7.72 -10.74
CA SER A 67 11.35 -6.28 -10.64
C SER A 67 10.39 -5.84 -11.75
N LEU A 68 10.71 -6.18 -13.01
CA LEU A 68 9.89 -5.82 -14.19
C LEU A 68 8.44 -6.32 -14.07
N ILE A 69 8.23 -7.56 -13.60
CA ILE A 69 6.88 -8.11 -13.43
C ILE A 69 6.09 -7.31 -12.37
N GLY A 70 6.74 -6.96 -11.26
CA GLY A 70 6.13 -6.15 -10.20
C GLY A 70 5.71 -4.76 -10.67
N SER A 71 6.59 -4.06 -11.39
CA SER A 71 6.31 -2.71 -11.89
C SER A 71 5.18 -2.69 -12.92
N PHE A 72 5.13 -3.67 -13.84
CA PHE A 72 4.01 -3.80 -14.79
C PHE A 72 2.66 -3.98 -14.07
N LEU A 73 2.65 -4.75 -12.98
CA LEU A 73 1.46 -5.01 -12.18
C LEU A 73 0.97 -3.72 -11.48
N LEU A 74 1.87 -2.96 -10.87
CA LEU A 74 1.57 -1.67 -10.24
C LEU A 74 1.06 -0.63 -11.25
N CYS A 75 1.72 -0.49 -12.39
CA CYS A 75 1.27 0.39 -13.47
C CYS A 75 -0.14 0.02 -13.97
N GLY A 76 -0.43 -1.28 -14.10
CA GLY A 76 -1.75 -1.79 -14.48
C GLY A 76 -2.85 -1.40 -13.48
N ILE A 77 -2.60 -1.56 -12.17
CA ILE A 77 -3.55 -1.19 -11.12
C ILE A 77 -3.78 0.33 -11.11
N GLY A 78 -2.71 1.13 -11.27
CA GLY A 78 -2.81 2.60 -11.33
C GLY A 78 -3.63 3.07 -12.54
N LEU A 79 -3.37 2.50 -13.72
CA LEU A 79 -4.10 2.82 -14.95
C LEU A 79 -5.59 2.43 -14.85
N TRP A 80 -5.88 1.25 -14.29
CA TRP A 80 -7.25 0.80 -14.05
C TRP A 80 -8.01 1.79 -13.14
N THR A 81 -7.36 2.28 -12.08
CA THR A 81 -7.94 3.26 -11.14
C THR A 81 -8.29 4.59 -11.81
N LEU A 82 -7.44 5.07 -12.72
CA LEU A 82 -7.71 6.28 -13.53
C LEU A 82 -8.81 6.07 -14.58
N LEU A 83 -8.88 4.88 -15.20
CA LEU A 83 -9.93 4.57 -16.17
C LEU A 83 -11.29 4.39 -15.47
N SER A 84 -11.30 3.80 -14.27
CA SER A 84 -12.50 3.64 -13.45
C SER A 84 -13.11 4.98 -12.98
N THR A 85 -12.34 6.08 -13.00
CA THR A 85 -12.87 7.42 -12.68
C THR A 85 -13.58 8.09 -13.87
N LYS A 86 -13.26 7.68 -15.11
CA LYS A 86 -13.94 8.16 -16.33
C LYS A 86 -15.23 7.39 -16.63
N PHE A 87 -15.28 6.09 -16.31
CA PHE A 87 -16.48 5.28 -16.44
C PHE A 87 -17.29 5.37 -15.14
N LYS A 88 -18.26 6.30 -15.12
CA LYS A 88 -19.24 6.48 -14.04
C LYS A 88 -20.24 5.31 -14.00
N ASN A 89 -19.77 4.08 -13.78
CA ASN A 89 -20.58 2.96 -13.34
C ASN A 89 -20.01 2.49 -12.01
N GLN A 90 -20.81 2.67 -10.97
CA GLN A 90 -20.58 2.16 -9.63
C GLN A 90 -20.59 0.64 -9.70
N GLU A 91 -19.47 -0.02 -9.97
CA GLU A 91 -19.38 -1.46 -9.76
C GLU A 91 -17.94 -1.90 -9.49
N SER A 92 -17.67 -2.01 -8.18
CA SER A 92 -17.10 -3.20 -7.55
C SER A 92 -15.92 -3.89 -8.25
N LEU A 93 -14.82 -3.19 -8.52
CA LEU A 93 -13.50 -3.83 -8.54
C LEU A 93 -12.48 -2.95 -7.80
N LYS A 94 -12.31 -3.26 -6.51
CA LYS A 94 -11.28 -2.75 -5.59
C LYS A 94 -11.17 -1.22 -5.50
N ASN A 95 -12.24 -0.56 -5.05
CA ASN A 95 -12.09 0.70 -4.32
C ASN A 95 -11.73 0.34 -2.86
N PRO A 96 -10.46 0.47 -2.41
CA PRO A 96 -10.14 0.36 -0.99
C PRO A 96 -10.99 1.33 -0.16
N GLU A 97 -11.48 2.42 -0.77
CA GLU A 97 -12.42 3.39 -0.20
C GLU A 97 -13.82 2.85 0.19
N THR A 98 -14.14 1.58 -0.10
CA THR A 98 -15.44 0.93 0.19
C THR A 98 -15.36 -0.17 1.26
N MET A 99 -14.22 -0.31 1.95
CA MET A 99 -14.09 -1.33 3.00
C MET A 99 -14.87 -1.01 4.28
N ASP A 100 -15.38 0.23 4.43
CA ASP A 100 -16.42 0.57 5.41
C ASP A 100 -17.76 -0.02 4.93
N ARG A 101 -18.07 -1.25 5.35
CA ARG A 101 -19.22 -2.03 4.88
C ARG A 101 -20.49 -1.67 5.62
N ASP A 102 -20.38 -1.30 6.90
CA ASP A 102 -21.52 -0.91 7.71
C ASP A 102 -21.82 0.60 7.65
N MET A 103 -20.98 1.37 6.95
CA MET A 103 -21.12 2.81 6.69
C MET A 103 -21.15 3.64 7.97
N ASN A 104 -20.53 3.15 9.05
CA ASN A 104 -20.52 3.83 10.34
C ASN A 104 -19.39 4.89 10.45
N ARG A 105 -18.58 5.07 9.39
CA ARG A 105 -17.40 5.95 9.32
C ARG A 105 -16.27 5.57 10.29
N ILE A 106 -16.17 4.31 10.67
CA ILE A 106 -15.14 3.76 11.54
C ILE A 106 -14.71 2.41 10.97
N ILE A 107 -13.47 2.32 10.50
CA ILE A 107 -12.95 1.03 10.04
C ILE A 107 -12.76 0.11 11.23
N SER A 108 -13.62 -0.90 11.36
CA SER A 108 -13.53 -1.92 12.39
C SER A 108 -12.37 -2.89 12.11
N VAL A 109 -11.98 -3.68 13.12
CA VAL A 109 -10.95 -4.72 12.95
C VAL A 109 -11.31 -5.68 11.81
N ARG A 110 -12.60 -6.02 11.67
CA ARG A 110 -13.09 -6.95 10.63
C ARG A 110 -12.94 -6.37 9.22
N GLU A 111 -13.07 -5.06 9.07
CA GLU A 111 -12.91 -4.35 7.79
C GLU A 111 -11.46 -4.01 7.50
N SER A 112 -10.66 -3.87 8.55
CA SER A 112 -9.22 -3.60 8.45
C SER A 112 -8.43 -4.79 7.89
N VAL A 113 -8.90 -6.04 8.08
CA VAL A 113 -8.26 -7.24 7.53
C VAL A 113 -8.28 -7.26 6.00
N PRO A 114 -9.44 -7.18 5.31
CA PRO A 114 -9.47 -7.14 3.85
C PRO A 114 -8.81 -5.87 3.29
N LEU A 115 -8.91 -4.74 3.99
CA LEU A 115 -8.19 -3.52 3.63
C LEU A 115 -6.66 -3.73 3.67
N GLY A 116 -6.15 -4.32 4.75
CA GLY A 116 -4.73 -4.64 4.90
C GLY A 116 -4.24 -5.67 3.88
N LEU A 117 -5.05 -6.67 3.55
CA LEU A 117 -4.74 -7.62 2.47
C LEU A 117 -4.62 -6.91 1.11
N ALA A 118 -5.56 -6.01 0.80
CA ALA A 118 -5.54 -5.25 -0.44
C ALA A 118 -4.29 -4.35 -0.55
N LEU A 119 -3.95 -3.67 0.53
CA LEU A 119 -2.76 -2.82 0.65
C LEU A 119 -1.47 -3.63 0.51
N SER A 120 -1.35 -4.73 1.25
CA SER A 120 -0.16 -5.58 1.29
C SER A 120 0.22 -6.24 -0.05
N ALA A 121 -0.64 -6.16 -1.07
CA ALA A 121 -0.32 -6.62 -2.41
C ALA A 121 0.90 -5.90 -3.01
N ASN A 122 1.09 -4.61 -2.70
CA ASN A 122 2.29 -3.87 -3.12
C ASN A 122 3.57 -4.41 -2.45
N CYS A 123 3.46 -4.90 -1.22
CA CYS A 123 4.55 -5.45 -0.44
C CYS A 123 5.00 -6.83 -0.94
N LEU A 124 4.21 -7.50 -1.79
CA LEU A 124 4.62 -8.78 -2.40
C LEU A 124 5.82 -8.58 -3.34
N ALA A 125 5.75 -7.59 -4.24
CA ALA A 125 6.82 -7.30 -5.20
C ALA A 125 8.09 -6.85 -4.45
N GLY A 126 7.95 -5.85 -3.56
CA GLY A 126 9.05 -5.37 -2.74
C GLY A 126 9.64 -6.45 -1.83
N GLY A 127 8.80 -7.28 -1.21
CA GLY A 127 9.22 -8.39 -0.36
C GLY A 127 10.03 -9.44 -1.11
N ILE A 128 9.58 -9.84 -2.30
CA ILE A 128 10.35 -10.74 -3.18
C ILE A 128 11.71 -10.12 -3.53
N GLY A 129 11.75 -8.83 -3.88
CA GLY A 129 12.99 -8.10 -4.15
C GLY A 129 13.94 -8.04 -2.95
N ILE A 130 13.42 -7.81 -1.74
CA ILE A 130 14.18 -7.81 -0.48
C ILE A 130 14.80 -9.18 -0.22
N GLY A 131 14.00 -10.25 -0.38
CA GLY A 131 14.47 -11.63 -0.22
C GLY A 131 15.53 -12.02 -1.25
N ALA A 132 15.38 -11.53 -2.48
CA ALA A 132 16.32 -11.76 -3.56
C ALA A 132 17.70 -11.12 -3.33
N ASN A 133 17.73 -9.95 -2.70
CA ASN A 133 18.97 -9.21 -2.42
C ASN A 133 19.67 -9.61 -1.12
N GLY A 134 19.14 -10.60 -0.38
CA GLY A 134 19.73 -11.07 0.88
C GLY A 134 19.70 -10.02 2.01
N ILE A 135 18.83 -9.01 1.90
CA ILE A 135 18.64 -7.99 2.94
C ILE A 135 17.97 -8.65 4.15
N SER A 136 18.29 -8.19 5.36
CA SER A 136 17.73 -8.76 6.59
C SER A 136 16.20 -8.69 6.61
N ALA A 137 15.56 -9.86 6.49
CA ALA A 137 14.11 -10.00 6.45
C ALA A 137 13.43 -9.39 7.69
N ILE A 138 13.95 -9.69 8.89
CA ILE A 138 13.29 -9.33 10.14
C ILE A 138 13.23 -7.80 10.34
N TRP A 139 14.34 -7.11 10.06
CA TRP A 139 14.41 -5.66 10.25
C TRP A 139 13.61 -4.91 9.20
N THR A 140 13.56 -5.42 7.96
CA THR A 140 12.75 -4.82 6.90
C THR A 140 11.25 -5.01 7.15
N VAL A 141 10.82 -6.19 7.59
CA VAL A 141 9.41 -6.44 7.95
C VAL A 141 8.97 -5.55 9.10
N ILE A 142 9.79 -5.40 10.15
CA ILE A 142 9.50 -4.48 11.26
C ILE A 142 9.41 -3.04 10.76
N SER A 143 10.34 -2.63 9.90
CA SER A 143 10.32 -1.27 9.33
C SER A 143 9.07 -1.02 8.50
N ILE A 144 8.65 -1.98 7.66
CA ILE A 144 7.42 -1.89 6.87
C ILE A 144 6.19 -1.80 7.78
N GLY A 145 6.11 -2.62 8.83
CA GLY A 145 5.00 -2.53 9.80
C GLY A 145 4.94 -1.18 10.52
N LEU A 146 6.10 -0.65 10.93
CA LEU A 146 6.19 0.64 11.62
C LEU A 146 5.77 1.80 10.69
N PHE A 147 6.26 1.82 9.45
CA PHE A 147 5.88 2.86 8.49
C PHE A 147 4.42 2.74 8.06
N SER A 148 3.84 1.53 8.00
CA SER A 148 2.40 1.35 7.77
C SER A 148 1.56 2.07 8.81
N LEU A 149 1.89 1.89 10.10
CA LEU A 149 1.20 2.58 11.19
C LEU A 149 1.27 4.10 11.05
N ILE A 150 2.47 4.61 10.75
CA ILE A 150 2.73 6.05 10.62
C ILE A 150 1.97 6.61 9.41
N THR A 151 2.11 6.02 8.23
CA THR A 151 1.55 6.60 7.00
C THR A 151 0.03 6.56 6.99
N ILE A 152 -0.60 5.48 7.47
CA ILE A 152 -2.06 5.43 7.62
C ILE A 152 -2.54 6.44 8.65
N GLY A 153 -1.88 6.52 9.82
CA GLY A 153 -2.27 7.43 10.89
C GLY A 153 -2.14 8.90 10.50
N VAL A 154 -0.98 9.27 9.94
CA VAL A 154 -0.72 10.62 9.41
C VAL A 154 -1.68 10.93 8.26
N GLY A 155 -1.87 10.00 7.32
CA GLY A 155 -2.79 10.17 6.20
C GLY A 155 -4.22 10.41 6.69
N ASN A 156 -4.74 9.60 7.62
CA ASN A 156 -6.09 9.76 8.14
C ASN A 156 -6.29 11.09 8.87
N HIS A 157 -5.29 11.50 9.64
CA HIS A 157 -5.32 12.78 10.34
C HIS A 157 -5.28 13.96 9.36
N PHE A 158 -4.29 14.03 8.48
CA PHE A 158 -4.17 15.12 7.49
C PHE A 158 -5.33 15.13 6.49
N GLY A 159 -5.83 13.96 6.10
CA GLY A 159 -7.01 13.85 5.24
C GLY A 159 -8.23 14.50 5.89
N SER A 160 -8.42 14.31 7.19
CA SER A 160 -9.53 14.94 7.91
C SER A 160 -9.44 16.46 7.94
N LEU A 161 -8.21 17.01 7.94
CA LEU A 161 -7.96 18.45 7.86
C LEU A 161 -8.22 19.03 6.45
N LEU A 162 -8.13 18.20 5.41
CA LEU A 162 -8.35 18.60 4.00
C LEU A 162 -9.83 18.54 3.57
N THR A 163 -10.73 18.25 4.51
CA THR A 163 -12.18 18.17 4.27
C THR A 163 -12.70 19.51 3.77
N ASN A 164 -13.44 19.51 2.65
CA ASN A 164 -13.95 20.69 1.92
C ASN A 164 -12.91 21.52 1.11
N SER A 165 -11.66 21.04 0.97
CA SER A 165 -10.70 21.63 0.02
C SER A 165 -10.92 21.10 -1.40
N PHE A 166 -10.47 21.86 -2.42
CA PHE A 166 -10.48 21.46 -3.84
C PHE A 166 -9.84 20.06 -4.05
N ILE A 167 -8.89 19.68 -3.19
CA ILE A 167 -8.21 18.37 -3.14
C ILE A 167 -9.19 17.20 -2.92
N SER A 168 -10.27 17.40 -2.15
CA SER A 168 -11.23 16.33 -1.84
C SER A 168 -11.92 15.78 -3.10
N LYS A 169 -12.17 16.65 -4.10
CA LYS A 169 -12.80 16.30 -5.37
C LYS A 169 -11.90 15.44 -6.27
N TYR A 170 -10.58 15.46 -6.05
CA TYR A 170 -9.59 14.76 -6.87
C TYR A 170 -8.90 13.60 -6.14
N SER A 171 -9.35 13.19 -4.94
CA SER A 171 -8.71 12.15 -4.11
C SER A 171 -8.42 10.85 -4.88
N THR A 172 -9.41 10.35 -5.63
CA THR A 172 -9.28 9.10 -6.40
C THR A 172 -8.32 9.26 -7.58
N VAL A 173 -8.32 10.42 -8.25
CA VAL A 173 -7.38 10.73 -9.34
C VAL A 173 -5.95 10.86 -8.80
N LEU A 174 -5.79 11.47 -7.63
CA LEU A 174 -4.51 11.65 -6.97
C LEU A 174 -3.91 10.29 -6.58
N SER A 175 -4.71 9.38 -6.01
CA SER A 175 -4.27 8.01 -5.67
C SER A 175 -3.86 7.21 -6.91
N GLY A 176 -4.64 7.27 -8.00
CA GLY A 176 -4.30 6.61 -9.26
C GLY A 176 -3.01 7.12 -9.90
N LEU A 177 -2.80 8.45 -9.92
CA LEU A 177 -1.55 9.06 -10.40
C LEU A 177 -0.35 8.64 -9.55
N LEU A 178 -0.50 8.62 -8.22
CA LEU A 178 0.57 8.23 -7.29
C LEU A 178 1.01 6.78 -7.55
N LEU A 179 0.05 5.85 -7.74
CA LEU A 179 0.34 4.45 -8.07
C LEU A 179 1.12 4.31 -9.38
N ILE A 180 0.75 5.05 -10.42
CA ILE A 180 1.46 5.03 -11.70
C ILE A 180 2.88 5.58 -11.54
N CYS A 181 3.05 6.70 -10.81
CA CYS A 181 4.37 7.25 -10.55
C CYS A 181 5.28 6.27 -9.80
N ILE A 182 4.75 5.56 -8.79
CA ILE A 182 5.49 4.53 -8.06
C ILE A 182 5.87 3.38 -8.99
N GLY A 183 4.92 2.84 -9.77
CA GLY A 183 5.19 1.74 -10.70
C GLY A 183 6.23 2.08 -11.77
N ILE A 184 6.22 3.31 -12.30
CA ILE A 184 7.23 3.80 -13.24
C ILE A 184 8.59 3.92 -12.55
N PHE A 185 8.66 4.48 -11.33
CA PHE A 185 9.92 4.63 -10.61
C PHE A 185 10.58 3.29 -10.30
N GLU A 186 9.78 2.28 -9.96
CA GLU A 186 10.24 0.91 -9.71
C GLU A 186 10.76 0.20 -10.98
N MET A 187 10.39 0.63 -12.19
CA MET A 187 11.00 0.10 -13.43
C MET A 187 12.46 0.54 -13.63
N PHE A 188 12.86 1.67 -13.03
CA PHE A 188 14.18 2.27 -13.23
C PHE A 188 15.17 1.98 -12.09
N ILE A 189 14.72 1.31 -11.02
CA ILE A 189 15.50 0.85 -9.86
C ILE A 189 15.70 -0.66 -9.93
#